data_AF-A0A961PAT4-F1
#
_entry.id   AF-A0A961PAT4-F1
#
_cell.length_a   1.000
_cell.length_b   1.000
_cell.length_c   1.000
_cell.angle_alpha   90.00
_cell.angle_beta   90.00
_cell.angle_gamma   90.00
#
_symmetry.space_group_name_H-M   'P 1'
#
loop_
_entity.id
_entity.type
_entity.pdbx_description
1 polymer ?
#
loop_
_entity_poly.entity_id
_entity_poly.type
_entity_poly.pdbx_seq_one_letter_code
_entity_poly.pdbx_strand_id
1 'polypeptide(L)' 'MLGLVCRPEVSNLELVKAGYDHNVLTVPAADNVLRLLPALTITEDDITTAIERLDAAARDVTAANSAGAKDTGAKDKGA' A
#
# COMPACT_ATOMS: atom_id res chain seq x y z
N MET A 1 16.00 -4.13 -4.86
CA MET A 1 14.87 -3.93 -3.93
C MET A 1 13.60 -4.04 -4.75
N LEU A 2 12.68 -4.93 -4.38
CA LEU A 2 11.43 -5.13 -5.12
C LEU A 2 10.41 -4.06 -4.72
N GLY A 3 9.66 -3.56 -5.68
CA GLY A 3 8.68 -2.50 -5.48
C GLY A 3 7.40 -2.76 -6.26
N LEU A 4 6.26 -2.40 -5.65
CA LEU A 4 4.94 -2.41 -6.26
C LEU A 4 4.50 -0.97 -6.52
N VAL A 5 4.26 -0.63 -7.77
CA VAL A 5 3.72 0.70 -8.13
C VAL A 5 2.24 0.71 -7.77
N CYS A 6 1.82 1.66 -6.92
CA CYS A 6 0.42 1.83 -6.59
C CYS A 6 -0.31 2.55 -7.73
N ARG A 7 -1.61 2.28 -7.87
CA ARG A 7 -2.43 2.98 -8.86
C ARG A 7 -2.47 4.49 -8.57
N PRO A 8 -2.58 5.36 -9.58
CA PRO A 8 -2.57 6.81 -9.38
C PRO A 8 -3.64 7.31 -8.40
N GLU A 9 -4.77 6.61 -8.32
CA GLU A 9 -5.89 6.98 -7.45
C GLU A 9 -5.67 6.60 -5.99
N VAL A 10 -4.64 5.80 -5.68
CA VAL A 10 -4.37 5.28 -4.34
C VAL A 10 -3.00 5.79 -3.87
N SER A 11 -2.97 6.44 -2.70
CA SER A 11 -1.71 6.84 -2.08
C SER A 11 -1.00 5.64 -1.47
N ASN A 12 0.30 5.50 -1.75
CA ASN A 12 1.11 4.45 -1.12
C ASN A 12 1.14 4.58 0.42
N LEU A 13 0.97 5.78 0.99
CA LEU A 13 0.88 5.98 2.43
C LEU A 13 -0.40 5.40 3.03
N GLU A 14 -1.52 5.51 2.30
CA GLU A 14 -2.79 4.90 2.72
C GLU A 14 -2.70 3.38 2.70
N LEU A 15 -2.04 2.83 1.67
CA LEU A 15 -1.80 1.40 1.58
C LEU A 15 -0.86 0.88 2.68
N VAL A 16 0.19 1.64 3.03
CA VAL A 16 1.06 1.32 4.19
C VAL A 16 0.24 1.28 5.48
N LYS A 17 -0.64 2.27 5.69
CA LYS A 17 -1.50 2.34 6.88
C LYS A 17 -2.46 1.16 6.94
N ALA A 18 -3.15 0.84 5.85
CA ALA A 18 -4.00 -0.33 5.76
C ALA A 18 -3.21 -1.63 6.00
N GLY A 19 -1.96 -1.69 5.52
CA GLY A 19 -1.05 -2.80 5.83
C GLY A 19 -0.86 -3.03 7.33
N TYR A 20 -0.79 -1.96 8.14
CA TYR A 20 -0.72 -2.09 9.60
C TYR A 20 -1.97 -2.74 10.19
N ASP A 21 -3.16 -2.39 9.70
CA ASP A 21 -4.44 -2.98 10.12
C ASP A 21 -4.53 -4.47 9.74
N HIS A 22 -3.85 -4.87 8.66
CA HIS A 22 -3.76 -6.26 8.17
C HIS A 22 -2.49 -6.99 8.62
N ASN A 23 -1.74 -6.47 9.59
CA ASN A 23 -0.51 -7.08 10.11
C ASN A 23 0.54 -7.41 9.02
N VAL A 24 0.72 -6.51 8.05
CA VAL A 24 1.78 -6.56 7.03
C VAL A 24 2.55 -5.25 7.00
N LEU A 25 3.87 -5.33 7.22
CA LEU A 25 4.75 -4.17 7.24
C LEU A 25 5.34 -3.92 5.85
N THR A 26 5.18 -2.70 5.36
CA THR A 26 5.70 -2.24 4.08
C THR A 26 6.29 -0.84 4.22
N VAL A 27 7.12 -0.43 3.25
CA VAL A 27 7.82 0.86 3.29
C VAL A 27 7.41 1.70 2.09
N PRO A 28 6.95 2.96 2.28
CA PRO A 28 6.66 3.84 1.17
C PRO A 28 7.95 4.31 0.50
N ALA A 29 7.88 4.60 -0.78
CA ALA A 29 8.98 5.16 -1.58
C ALA A 29 8.48 6.30 -2.48
N ALA A 30 9.41 6.94 -3.18
CA ALA A 30 9.07 7.87 -4.25
C ALA A 30 8.27 7.17 -5.37
N ASP A 31 7.64 7.98 -6.24
CA ASP A 31 6.91 7.52 -7.42
C ASP A 31 5.72 6.60 -7.12
N ASN A 32 5.07 6.83 -5.97
CA ASN A 32 3.93 6.05 -5.48
C ASN A 32 4.22 4.54 -5.38
N VAL A 33 5.48 4.18 -5.09
CA VAL A 33 5.91 2.79 -4.96
C VAL A 33 5.85 2.34 -3.50
N LEU A 34 5.46 1.09 -3.31
CA LEU A 34 5.54 0.34 -2.05
C LEU A 34 6.69 -0.67 -2.13
N ARG A 35 7.63 -0.61 -1.18
CA ARG A 35 8.80 -1.51 -1.15
C ARG A 35 8.55 -2.68 -0.21
N LEU A 36 8.85 -3.87 -0.71
CA LEU A 36 8.81 -5.11 0.07
C LEU A 36 10.24 -5.50 0.45
N LEU A 37 10.46 -5.67 1.75
CA LEU A 37 11.73 -6.07 2.34
C LEU A 37 11.49 -7.24 3.32
N PRO A 38 11.15 -8.43 2.81
CA PRO A 38 11.00 -9.60 3.66
C PRO A 38 12.36 -10.05 4.20
N ALA A 39 12.34 -10.87 5.26
CA ALA A 39 13.54 -11.56 5.72
C ALA A 39 14.05 -12.52 4.63
N LEU A 40 15.38 -12.63 4.50
CA LEU A 40 16.00 -13.56 3.53
C LEU A 40 15.71 -15.04 3.84
N THR A 41 15.23 -15.33 5.05
CA THR A 41 14.88 -16.67 5.54
C THR A 41 13.38 -16.84 5.75
N ILE A 42 12.54 -15.97 5.16
CA ILE A 42 11.09 -16.10 5.23
C ILE A 42 10.64 -17.42 4.61
N THR A 43 9.64 -18.07 5.21
CA THR A 43 9.10 -19.34 4.71
C THR A 43 8.08 -19.11 3.60
N GLU A 44 7.83 -20.11 2.76
CA GLU A 44 6.80 -20.03 1.71
C GLU A 44 5.39 -19.80 2.27
N ASP A 45 5.09 -20.36 3.44
CA ASP A 45 3.80 -20.18 4.12
C ASP A 45 3.62 -18.73 4.61
N ASP A 46 4.69 -18.13 5.14
CA ASP A 46 4.69 -16.72 5.53
C ASP A 46 4.58 -15.79 4.32
N ILE A 47 5.22 -16.14 3.19
CA ILE A 47 5.07 -15.40 1.93
C ILE A 47 3.61 -15.41 1.47
N THR A 48 2.98 -16.59 1.46
CA THR A 48 1.57 -16.74 1.07
C THR A 48 0.68 -15.89 1.97
N THR A 49 0.88 -15.98 3.29
CA THR A 49 0.14 -15.18 4.28
C THR A 49 0.36 -13.67 4.07
N ALA A 50 1.58 -13.24 3.77
CA ALA A 50 1.89 -11.83 3.52
C ALA A 50 1.22 -11.30 2.26
N ILE A 51 1.13 -12.12 1.20
CA ILE A 51 0.42 -11.78 -0.04
C ILE A 51 -1.08 -11.63 0.23
N GLU A 52 -1.70 -12.55 0.97
CA GLU A 52 -3.11 -12.48 1.32
C GLU A 52 -3.45 -11.21 2.12
N ARG A 53 -2.62 -10.86 3.10
CA ARG A 53 -2.77 -9.63 3.90
C ARG A 53 -2.60 -8.37 3.05
N LEU A 54 -1.63 -8.37 2.15
CA LEU A 54 -1.40 -7.25 1.24
C LEU A 54 -2.57 -7.05 0.26
N ASP A 55 -3.15 -8.15 -0.24
CA ASP A 55 -4.33 -8.12 -1.09
C ASP A 55 -5.56 -7.60 -0.32
N ALA A 56 -5.77 -8.04 0.92
CA ALA A 56 -6.83 -7.52 1.78
C ALA A 56 -6.69 -6.01 2.02
N ALA A 57 -5.48 -5.52 2.36
CA ALA A 57 -5.20 -4.10 2.51
C ALA A 57 -5.48 -3.31 1.22
N ALA A 58 -5.09 -3.83 0.06
CA ALA A 58 -5.35 -3.19 -1.22
C ALA A 58 -6.86 -3.10 -1.55
N ARG A 59 -7.64 -4.13 -1.21
CA ARG A 59 -9.09 -4.15 -1.39
C ARG A 59 -9.77 -3.11 -0.49
N ASP A 60 -9.36 -3.01 0.77
CA ASP A 60 -9.94 -2.04 1.71
C ASP A 60 -9.72 -0.60 1.25
N VAL A 61 -8.49 -0.28 0.82
CA VAL A 61 -8.18 1.06 0.29
C VAL A 61 -8.94 1.34 -1.01
N THR A 62 -9.07 0.34 -1.89
CA THR A 62 -9.85 0.49 -3.13
C THR A 62 -11.34 0.70 -2.85
N ALA A 63 -11.91 -0.03 -1.89
CA ALA A 63 -13.30 0.10 -1.50
C ALA A 63 -13.58 1.45 -0.83
N ALA A 64 -12.71 1.89 0.07
CA ALA A 64 -12.79 3.20 0.72
C ALA A 64 -12.72 4.35 -0.30
N ASN A 65 -11.83 4.24 -1.29
CA ASN A 65 -11.69 5.24 -2.34
C ASN A 65 -12.91 5.29 -3.29
N SER A 66 -13.54 4.13 -3.53
CA SER A 66 -14.78 4.04 -4.31
C SER A 66 -15.99 4.65 -3.58
N ALA A 67 -15.96 4.72 -2.25
CA ALA A 67 -16.98 5.38 -1.42
C ALA A 67 -16.71 6.89 -1.23
N GLY A 68 -15.50 7.37 -1.49
CA GLY A 68 -15.01 8.72 -1.23
C GLY A 68 -14.93 9.66 -2.44
N ALA A 69 -15.50 9.32 -3.60
CA ALA A 69 -15.37 10.05 -4.87
C ALA A 69 -16.04 11.45 -4.94
N LYS A 70 -16.02 12.24 -3.86
CA LYS A 70 -16.34 13.68 -3.84
C LYS A 70 -15.46 14.44 -2.84
N ASP A 71 -14.17 14.59 -3.12
CA ASP A 71 -13.43 15.81 -2.75
C ASP A 71 -12.19 15.98 -3.63
N THR A 72 -12.41 16.53 -4.82
CA THR A 72 -11.34 17.15 -5.61
C THR A 72 -10.96 18.49 -4.99
N GLY A 73 -9.71 18.66 -4.52
CA GLY A 73 -9.28 19.96 -4.00
C GLY A 73 -7.82 20.09 -3.60
N ALA A 74 -6.96 20.34 -4.61
CA ALA A 74 -5.71 21.11 -4.59
C ALA A 74 -5.11 21.60 -3.25
N LYS A 75 -3.81 21.34 -3.07
CA LYS A 75 -2.75 22.19 -2.45
C LYS A 75 -1.41 21.42 -2.55
N ASP A 76 -0.26 21.97 -2.92
CA ASP A 76 0.17 23.34 -3.18
C ASP A 76 1.54 23.27 -3.91
N LYS A 77 1.78 24.23 -4.80
CA LYS A 77 3.09 24.52 -5.38
C LYS A 77 3.87 25.35 -4.37
N GLY A 78 5.13 25.03 -4.08
CA GLY A 78 6.01 26.02 -3.45
C GLY A 78 7.23 25.45 -2.75
N ALA A 79 8.34 25.35 -3.49
CA ALA A 79 9.61 26.02 -3.24
C ALA A 79 10.60 25.62 -4.34
#